data_AF-A0A521GTT1-F1
#
_entry.id   AF-A0A521GTT1-F1
#
_cell.length_a   1.000
_cell.length_b   1.000
_cell.length_c   1.000
_cell.angle_alpha   90.00
_cell.angle_beta   90.00
_cell.angle_gamma   90.00
#
_symmetry.space_group_name_H-M   'P 1'
#
loop_
_entity.id
_entity.type
_entity.pdbx_description
1 polymer ?
#
loop_
_entity_poly.entity_id
_entity_poly.type
_entity_poly.pdbx_seq_one_letter_code
_entity_poly.pdbx_strand_id
1 'polypeptide(L)'
;MKEPELHGRIVAVLLLAGCLRTLALRFAPAPAELMDPASGPPTALPELAGADWVRLTWLPGIGEARGRRIVELRPFLGQPLTPERLHLLPGCGETLEQQVRAWYRSEGWTGVAPPPPPPPVRPPSGSP
;
A
#
# COMPACT_ATOMS: atom_id res chain seq x y z
N MET A 1 -58.05 -1.98 -15.09
CA MET A 1 -57.28 -2.30 -13.86
C MET A 1 -56.09 -3.19 -14.21
N LYS A 2 -54.94 -2.63 -14.66
CA LYS A 2 -53.71 -3.39 -15.02
C LYS A 2 -52.41 -2.73 -14.52
N GLU A 3 -52.51 -1.64 -13.76
CA GLU A 3 -51.36 -0.82 -13.36
C GLU A 3 -50.51 -1.36 -12.18
N PRO A 4 -51.01 -2.15 -11.21
CA PRO A 4 -50.16 -2.58 -10.08
C PRO A 4 -49.13 -3.65 -10.46
N GLU A 5 -49.37 -4.46 -11.49
CA GLU A 5 -48.42 -5.48 -11.96
C GLU A 5 -47.17 -4.87 -12.62
N LEU A 6 -47.32 -3.76 -13.34
CA LEU A 6 -46.22 -3.12 -14.05
C LEU A 6 -45.21 -2.51 -13.07
N HIS A 7 -45.70 -1.85 -12.03
CA HIS A 7 -44.87 -1.24 -10.99
C HIS A 7 -44.04 -2.29 -10.24
N GLY A 8 -44.66 -3.43 -9.89
CA GLY A 8 -43.94 -4.54 -9.24
C GLY A 8 -42.82 -5.11 -10.11
N ARG A 9 -43.07 -5.27 -11.42
CA ARG A 9 -42.05 -5.76 -12.37
C ARG A 9 -40.90 -4.76 -12.55
N ILE A 10 -41.19 -3.46 -12.63
CA ILE A 10 -40.16 -2.42 -12.76
C ILE A 10 -39.26 -2.40 -11.53
N VAL A 11 -39.85 -2.43 -10.33
CA VAL A 11 -39.07 -2.44 -9.08
C VAL A 11 -38.22 -3.71 -8.97
N ALA A 12 -38.77 -4.88 -9.34
CA ALA A 12 -38.01 -6.14 -9.34
C ALA A 12 -36.81 -6.10 -10.30
N VAL A 13 -36.99 -5.55 -11.51
CA VAL A 13 -35.90 -5.42 -12.49
C VAL A 13 -34.82 -4.45 -11.99
N LEU A 14 -35.20 -3.33 -11.38
CA LEU A 14 -34.24 -2.37 -10.81
C LEU A 14 -33.42 -2.99 -9.67
N LEU A 15 -34.08 -3.74 -8.77
CA LEU A 15 -33.40 -4.45 -7.70
C LEU A 15 -32.46 -5.54 -8.24
N LEU A 16 -32.90 -6.31 -9.24
CA LEU A 16 -32.09 -7.36 -9.85
C LEU A 16 -30.87 -6.78 -10.58
N ALA A 17 -31.05 -5.70 -11.34
CA ALA A 17 -29.98 -5.00 -12.03
C ALA A 17 -28.98 -4.36 -11.04
N GLY A 18 -29.47 -3.78 -9.95
CA GLY A 18 -28.64 -3.26 -8.87
C GLY A 18 -27.83 -4.38 -8.19
N CYS A 19 -28.48 -5.50 -7.88
CA CYS A 19 -27.82 -6.66 -7.28
C CYS A 19 -26.73 -7.24 -8.19
N LEU A 20 -27.04 -7.45 -9.48
CA LEU A 20 -26.10 -7.92 -10.49
C LEU A 20 -24.92 -6.95 -10.66
N ARG A 21 -25.16 -5.64 -10.68
CA ARG A 21 -24.10 -4.63 -10.77
C ARG A 21 -23.19 -4.65 -9.53
N THR A 22 -23.77 -4.80 -8.35
CA THR A 22 -23.01 -4.88 -7.09
C THR A 22 -22.17 -6.15 -7.03
N LEU A 23 -22.72 -7.28 -7.51
CA LEU A 23 -22.02 -8.55 -7.61
C LEU A 23 -20.87 -8.47 -8.63
N ALA A 24 -21.11 -7.86 -9.80
CA ALA A 24 -20.08 -7.66 -10.83
C ALA A 24 -18.90 -6.81 -10.34
N LEU A 25 -19.14 -5.82 -9.48
CA LEU A 25 -18.05 -5.04 -8.86
C LEU A 25 -17.23 -5.86 -7.85
N ARG A 26 -17.84 -6.86 -7.18
CA ARG A 26 -17.13 -7.77 -6.27
C ARG A 26 -16.30 -8.83 -6.98
N PHE A 27 -16.71 -9.20 -8.19
CA PHE A 27 -16.00 -10.15 -9.06
C PHE A 27 -15.20 -9.46 -10.16
N ALA A 28 -15.07 -8.13 -10.12
CA ALA A 28 -14.23 -7.42 -11.05
C ALA A 28 -12.80 -7.97 -10.90
N PRO A 29 -12.20 -8.53 -11.98
CA PRO A 29 -10.84 -8.99 -11.93
C PRO A 29 -9.95 -7.81 -11.53
N ALA A 30 -8.95 -8.07 -10.69
CA ALA A 30 -7.97 -7.05 -10.34
C ALA A 30 -7.46 -6.38 -11.63
N PRO A 31 -7.33 -5.04 -11.67
CA PRO A 31 -6.87 -4.35 -12.86
C PRO A 31 -5.55 -4.99 -13.32
N ALA A 32 -5.43 -5.27 -14.62
CA ALA A 32 -4.28 -5.99 -15.17
C ALA A 32 -2.93 -5.32 -14.85
N GLU A 33 -2.93 -4.02 -14.54
CA GLU A 33 -1.76 -3.29 -14.02
C GLU A 33 -1.19 -3.88 -12.72
N LEU A 34 -1.99 -4.53 -11.87
CA LEU A 34 -1.52 -5.23 -10.67
C LEU A 34 -0.87 -6.60 -10.97
N MET A 35 -1.08 -7.16 -12.16
CA MET A 35 -0.58 -8.48 -12.55
C MET A 35 0.63 -8.43 -13.50
N ASP A 36 1.06 -7.23 -13.91
CA ASP A 36 2.26 -7.07 -14.70
C ASP A 36 3.50 -6.98 -13.78
N PRO A 37 4.37 -8.02 -13.73
CA PRO A 37 5.57 -8.00 -12.90
C PRO A 37 6.59 -6.93 -13.35
N ALA A 38 6.45 -6.38 -14.58
CA ALA A 38 7.28 -5.29 -15.08
C ALA A 38 6.74 -3.89 -14.68
N SER A 39 5.43 -3.79 -14.42
CA SER A 39 4.77 -2.55 -13.96
C SER A 39 4.53 -2.49 -12.45
N GLY A 40 4.93 -3.54 -11.73
CA GLY A 40 5.00 -3.52 -10.27
C GLY A 40 5.83 -2.32 -9.79
N PRO A 41 5.45 -1.68 -8.67
CA PRO A 41 6.33 -0.69 -8.09
C PRO A 41 7.71 -1.32 -7.91
N PRO A 42 8.80 -0.58 -8.15
CA PRO A 42 10.14 -1.13 -8.14
C PRO A 42 10.28 -2.03 -6.92
N THR A 43 10.73 -3.27 -7.15
CA THR A 43 11.14 -4.27 -6.14
C THR A 43 12.36 -3.77 -5.35
N ALA A 44 12.41 -2.47 -5.08
CA ALA A 44 13.20 -1.88 -4.03
C ALA A 44 12.53 -2.27 -2.71
N LEU A 45 13.37 -2.73 -1.78
CA LEU A 45 12.97 -3.04 -0.42
C LEU A 45 12.13 -1.90 0.16
N PRO A 46 11.05 -2.20 0.91
CA PRO A 46 10.19 -1.15 1.48
C PRO A 46 11.03 -0.11 2.20
N GLU A 47 10.94 1.16 1.83
CA GLU A 47 11.70 2.20 2.53
C GLU A 47 11.00 2.52 3.85
N LEU A 48 11.58 2.19 5.01
CA LEU A 48 10.95 2.43 6.31
C LEU A 48 10.60 3.92 6.55
N ALA A 49 11.44 4.82 6.03
CA ALA A 49 11.25 6.26 6.16
C ALA A 49 10.04 6.79 5.35
N GLY A 50 9.70 6.17 4.22
CA GLY A 50 8.71 6.69 3.26
C GLY A 50 7.50 5.78 3.02
N ALA A 51 7.65 4.46 3.15
CA ALA A 51 6.66 3.47 2.75
C ALA A 51 5.34 3.57 3.53
N ASP A 52 4.24 3.23 2.86
CA ASP A 52 2.93 3.12 3.47
C ASP A 52 2.85 1.92 4.42
N TRP A 53 1.92 1.99 5.37
CA TRP A 53 1.73 0.93 6.37
C TRP A 53 1.48 -0.44 5.72
N VAL A 54 0.83 -0.48 4.55
CA VAL A 54 0.58 -1.72 3.78
C VAL A 54 1.88 -2.35 3.29
N ARG A 55 2.83 -1.54 2.80
CA ARG A 55 4.14 -2.06 2.36
C ARG A 55 4.99 -2.51 3.54
N LEU A 56 4.83 -1.84 4.69
CA LEU A 56 5.51 -2.26 5.92
C LEU A 56 5.02 -3.61 6.43
N THR A 57 3.79 -4.04 6.12
CA THR A 57 3.31 -5.37 6.55
C THR A 57 3.96 -6.53 5.79
N TRP A 58 4.69 -6.25 4.70
CA TRP A 58 5.48 -7.25 4.00
C TRP A 58 6.75 -7.63 4.77
N LEU A 59 7.14 -6.82 5.75
CA LEU A 59 8.31 -7.08 6.57
C LEU A 59 7.99 -8.15 7.64
N PRO A 60 8.92 -9.10 7.88
CA PRO A 60 8.70 -10.15 8.84
C PRO A 60 8.49 -9.58 10.24
N GLY A 61 7.42 -10.00 10.90
CA GLY A 61 7.07 -9.54 12.24
C GLY A 61 6.37 -8.17 12.28
N ILE A 62 6.08 -7.53 11.15
CA ILE A 62 5.30 -6.28 11.11
C ILE A 62 3.88 -6.60 10.63
N GLY A 63 2.92 -6.58 11.56
CA GLY A 63 1.49 -6.65 11.24
C GLY A 63 0.89 -5.26 11.03
N GLU A 64 -0.39 -5.22 10.64
CA GLU A 64 -1.14 -3.97 10.38
C GLU A 64 -1.02 -2.95 11.52
N ALA A 65 -1.22 -3.37 12.77
CA ALA A 65 -1.14 -2.48 13.92
C ALA A 65 0.24 -1.83 14.08
N ARG A 66 1.32 -2.61 13.89
CA ARG A 66 2.71 -2.10 13.95
C ARG A 66 3.02 -1.22 12.75
N GLY A 67 2.63 -1.62 11.54
CA GLY A 67 2.83 -0.83 10.33
C GLY A 67 2.20 0.56 10.43
N ARG A 68 0.96 0.64 10.92
CA ARG A 68 0.29 1.93 11.18
C ARG A 68 1.02 2.76 12.23
N ARG A 69 1.46 2.13 13.32
CA ARG A 69 2.22 2.79 14.40
C ARG A 69 3.55 3.36 13.90
N ILE A 70 4.24 2.64 13.02
CA ILE A 70 5.50 3.09 12.43
C ILE A 70 5.28 4.35 11.58
N VAL A 71 4.25 4.35 10.72
CA VAL A 71 3.91 5.53 9.90
C VAL A 71 3.50 6.72 10.76
N GLU A 72 2.76 6.48 11.85
CA GLU A 72 2.36 7.51 12.81
C GLU A 72 3.57 8.11 13.54
N LEU A 73 4.53 7.28 13.96
CA LEU A 73 5.61 7.70 14.86
C LEU A 73 6.90 8.14 14.19
N ARG A 74 7.16 7.68 12.95
CA ARG A 74 8.38 8.06 12.22
C ARG A 74 8.64 9.57 12.07
N PRO A 75 7.62 10.47 11.96
CA PRO A 75 7.88 11.91 11.87
C PRO A 75 8.49 12.49 13.16
N PHE A 76 8.25 11.86 14.30
CA PHE A 76 8.71 12.34 15.60
C PHE A 76 10.16 11.96 15.92
N LEU A 77 10.78 11.07 15.13
CA LEU A 77 12.18 10.66 15.33
C LEU A 77 13.19 11.75 14.94
N GLY A 78 12.78 12.76 14.16
CA GLY A 78 13.66 13.84 13.66
C GLY A 78 14.76 13.38 12.70
N GLN A 79 14.76 12.09 12.33
CA GLN A 79 15.74 11.46 11.45
C GLN A 79 15.04 10.36 10.63
N PRO A 80 15.57 10.00 9.45
CA PRO A 80 15.01 8.89 8.67
C PRO A 80 15.09 7.58 9.46
N LEU A 81 13.97 6.86 9.46
CA LEU A 81 13.84 5.55 10.09
C LEU A 81 14.55 4.50 9.23
N THR A 82 15.52 3.81 9.83
CA THR A 82 16.24 2.69 9.21
C THR A 82 15.93 1.38 9.96
N PRO A 83 16.21 0.21 9.38
CA PRO A 83 16.03 -1.08 10.05
C PRO A 83 16.71 -1.16 11.42
N GLU A 84 17.90 -0.56 11.57
CA GLU A 84 18.68 -0.52 12.84
C GLU A 84 18.02 0.34 13.91
N ARG A 85 17.18 1.28 13.49
CA ARG A 85 16.53 2.27 14.36
C ARG A 85 15.10 1.90 14.68
N LEU A 86 14.64 0.73 14.23
CA LEU A 86 13.28 0.28 14.45
C LEU A 86 12.97 0.15 15.95
N HIS A 87 13.95 -0.22 16.78
CA HIS A 87 13.78 -0.33 18.24
C HIS A 87 13.45 1.00 18.93
N LEU A 88 13.70 2.14 18.28
CA LEU A 88 13.36 3.46 18.83
C LEU A 88 11.85 3.70 18.85
N LEU A 89 11.07 2.91 18.10
CA LEU A 89 9.63 3.04 18.04
C LEU A 89 8.96 2.17 19.11
N PRO A 90 8.06 2.73 19.94
CA PRO A 90 7.33 1.95 20.93
C PRO A 90 6.49 0.85 20.27
N GLY A 91 6.70 -0.38 20.72
CA GLY A 91 6.08 -1.58 20.13
C GLY A 91 6.94 -2.29 19.07
N CYS A 92 8.09 -1.73 18.72
CA CYS A 92 9.14 -2.38 17.95
C CYS A 92 10.32 -2.65 18.88
N GLY A 93 10.48 -3.89 19.34
CA GLY A 93 11.59 -4.27 20.21
C GLY A 93 12.84 -4.67 19.42
N GLU A 94 13.94 -4.93 20.13
CA GLU A 94 15.21 -5.39 19.55
C GLU A 94 15.06 -6.67 18.72
N THR A 95 14.20 -7.61 19.14
CA THR A 95 13.94 -8.83 18.35
C THR A 95 13.35 -8.53 16.99
N LEU A 96 12.41 -7.58 16.90
CA LEU A 96 11.81 -7.18 15.64
C LEU A 96 12.84 -6.46 14.76
N GLU A 97 13.62 -5.56 15.36
CA GLU A 97 14.73 -4.89 14.67
C GLU A 97 15.72 -5.93 14.08
N GLN A 98 16.15 -6.91 14.88
CA GLN A 98 17.06 -7.97 14.43
C GLN A 98 16.47 -8.77 13.28
N GLN A 99 15.19 -9.13 13.36
CA GLN A 99 14.48 -9.91 12.33
C GLN A 99 14.37 -9.13 11.03
N VAL A 100 13.92 -7.88 11.09
CA VAL A 100 13.80 -7.00 9.93
C VAL A 100 15.17 -6.75 9.33
N ARG A 101 16.19 -6.42 10.14
CA ARG A 101 17.56 -6.22 9.68
C ARG A 101 18.16 -7.45 9.00
N ALA A 102 17.91 -8.65 9.54
CA ALA A 102 18.37 -9.89 8.92
C ALA A 102 17.73 -10.10 7.54
N TRP A 103 16.44 -9.78 7.41
CA TRP A 103 15.72 -9.83 6.15
C TRP A 103 16.26 -8.81 5.12
N TYR A 104 16.46 -7.55 5.51
CA TYR A 104 17.08 -6.56 4.61
C TYR A 104 18.47 -7.00 4.12
N ARG A 105 19.27 -7.63 5.00
CA ARG A 105 20.58 -8.16 4.62
C ARG A 105 20.49 -9.35 3.65
N SER A 106 19.52 -10.25 3.82
CA SER A 106 19.33 -11.37 2.87
C SER A 106 18.90 -10.89 1.49
N GLU A 107 18.17 -9.77 1.44
CA GLU A 107 17.76 -9.12 0.19
C GLU A 107 18.84 -8.18 -0.41
N GLY A 108 20.04 -8.17 0.15
CA GLY A 108 21.18 -7.41 -0.40
C GLY A 108 21.19 -5.92 -0.05
N TRP A 109 20.43 -5.47 0.96
CA TRP A 109 20.48 -4.09 1.43
C TRP A 109 21.82 -3.78 2.10
N THR A 110 22.43 -2.66 1.72
CA THR A 110 23.79 -2.27 2.11
C THR A 110 23.86 -1.32 3.31
N GLY A 111 22.75 -1.05 4.00
CA GLY A 111 22.75 -0.14 5.15
C GLY A 111 22.47 1.34 4.79
N VAL A 112 22.46 1.67 3.51
CA VAL A 112 22.22 3.03 3.01
C VAL A 112 20.82 3.07 2.40
N ALA A 113 19.99 4.02 2.86
CA ALA A 113 18.70 4.27 2.22
C ALA A 113 18.95 4.60 0.75
N PRO A 114 18.22 3.98 -0.21
CA PRO A 114 18.35 4.36 -1.61
C PRO A 114 18.09 5.86 -1.74
N PRO A 115 18.84 6.58 -2.59
CA PRO A 115 18.61 8.02 -2.77
C PRO A 115 17.14 8.24 -3.18
N PRO A 116 16.52 9.34 -2.71
CA PRO A 116 15.15 9.65 -3.10
C PRO A 116 15.05 9.69 -4.64
N PRO A 117 13.93 9.25 -5.22
CA PRO A 117 13.76 9.32 -6.66
C PRO A 117 13.99 10.77 -7.13
N PRO A 118 14.70 10.98 -8.26
CA PRO A 118 14.91 12.32 -8.77
C PRO A 118 13.54 13.01 -8.97
N PRO A 119 13.44 14.32 -8.68
CA PRO A 119 12.19 15.03 -8.91
C PRO A 119 11.76 14.85 -10.38
N PRO A 120 10.45 14.72 -10.66
CA PRO A 120 9.98 14.60 -12.03
C PRO A 120 10.54 15.75 -12.84
N VAL A 121 11.26 15.43 -13.93
CA VAL A 121 11.82 16.41 -14.85
C VAL A 121 10.65 17.25 -15.37
N ARG A 122 10.52 18.47 -14.84
CA ARG A 122 9.47 19.38 -15.29
C ARG A 122 9.80 19.70 -16.75
N PRO A 123 8.88 19.45 -17.71
CA PRO A 123 9.14 19.79 -19.10
C PRO A 123 9.50 21.27 -19.19
N PRO A 124 10.41 21.67 -20.10
CA PRO A 124 10.80 23.06 -20.24
C PRO A 124 9.53 23.89 -20.39
N SER A 125 9.33 24.83 -19.46
CA SER A 125 8.26 25.82 -19.54
C SER A 125 8.52 26.64 -20.80
N GLY A 126 7.93 26.22 -21.91
CA GLY A 126 7.88 27.00 -23.13
C GLY A 126 7.11 28.28 -22.83
N SER A 127 7.82 29.39 -22.71
CA SER A 127 7.21 30.71 -22.74
C SER A 127 6.65 30.96 -24.15
N PRO A 128 5.40 31.44 -24.28
CA PRO A 128 4.89 31.98 -25.53
C PRO A 128 5.60 33.29 -25.91
#